data_AF-A0A3N5EIQ0-F1
#
_entry.id   AF-A0A3N5EIQ0-F1
#
_cell.length_a   1.000
_cell.length_b   1.000
_cell.length_c   1.000
_cell.angle_alpha   90.00
_cell.angle_beta   90.00
_cell.angle_gamma   90.00
#
_symmetry.space_group_name_H-M   'P 1'
#
loop_
_entity.id
_entity.type
_entity.pdbx_description
1 polymer ?
#
loop_
_entity_poly.entity_id
_entity_poly.type
_entity_poly.pdbx_seq_one_letter_code
_entity_poly.pdbx_strand_id
1 'polypeptide(L)'
;MDRRSLLPDLAALILLGWVGLILFVQVPILLGDDPFANPAWSVTGAILAGAHLAAVVGIVRRMAWGRRLGLWIGGLAMFGTAVVLVTWTVNALATIGPSADALTAILIPAGMFASYAVVVGLLWRARPEFSPPNP
;
A
#
# COMPACT_ATOMS: atom_id res chain seq x y z
N MET A 1 -25.66 -19.55 -10.31
CA MET A 1 -24.25 -19.19 -10.07
C MET A 1 -24.25 -17.94 -9.21
N ASP A 2 -23.95 -18.04 -7.92
CA ASP A 2 -23.80 -16.86 -7.08
C ASP A 2 -22.71 -15.96 -7.66
N ARG A 3 -23.06 -14.70 -7.96
CA ARG A 3 -22.12 -13.75 -8.54
C ARG A 3 -21.08 -13.38 -7.49
N ARG A 4 -19.84 -13.86 -7.69
CA ARG A 4 -18.69 -13.42 -6.91
C ARG A 4 -18.45 -11.93 -7.14
N SER A 5 -18.20 -11.18 -6.08
CA SER A 5 -17.88 -9.76 -6.20
C SER A 5 -16.41 -9.57 -6.57
N LEU A 6 -16.15 -8.56 -7.41
CA LEU A 6 -14.80 -8.22 -7.89
C LEU A 6 -14.04 -7.31 -6.91
N LEU A 7 -14.69 -6.84 -5.85
CA LEU A 7 -14.10 -5.86 -4.91
C LEU A 7 -12.79 -6.36 -4.28
N PRO A 8 -12.68 -7.61 -3.80
CA PRO A 8 -11.43 -8.05 -3.20
C PRO A 8 -10.35 -8.34 -4.24
N ASP A 9 -10.72 -8.71 -5.46
CA ASP A 9 -9.76 -8.92 -6.55
C ASP A 9 -9.15 -7.59 -6.99
N LEU A 10 -9.95 -6.52 -7.07
CA LEU A 10 -9.45 -5.16 -7.30
C LEU A 10 -8.53 -4.70 -6.17
N ALA A 11 -8.89 -4.97 -4.91
CA ALA A 11 -8.02 -4.64 -3.77
C ALA A 11 -6.68 -5.41 -3.83
N ALA A 12 -6.73 -6.70 -4.18
CA ALA A 12 -5.55 -7.53 -4.36
C ALA A 12 -4.69 -7.04 -5.52
N LEU A 13 -5.27 -6.62 -6.64
CA LEU A 13 -4.53 -6.07 -7.77
C LEU A 13 -3.81 -4.77 -7.42
N ILE A 14 -4.45 -3.87 -6.68
CA ILE A 14 -3.81 -2.62 -6.21
C ILE A 14 -2.64 -2.95 -5.28
N LEU A 15 -2.84 -3.85 -4.30
CA LEU A 15 -1.77 -4.29 -3.40
C LEU A 15 -0.64 -5.01 -4.15
N LEU A 16 -0.94 -5.77 -5.21
CA LEU A 16 0.06 -6.41 -6.04
C LEU A 16 0.85 -5.38 -6.87
N GLY A 17 0.20 -4.33 -7.35
CA GLY A 17 0.89 -3.18 -7.94
C GLY A 17 1.90 -2.55 -6.97
N TRP A 18 1.53 -2.44 -5.68
CA TRP A 18 2.45 -2.02 -4.63
C TRP A 18 3.63 -2.97 -4.43
N VAL A 19 3.41 -4.30 -4.45
CA VAL A 19 4.51 -5.28 -4.42
C VAL A 19 5.48 -5.02 -5.57
N GLY A 20 4.96 -4.90 -6.80
CA GLY A 20 5.78 -4.64 -7.99
C GLY A 20 6.58 -3.35 -7.87
N LEU A 21 5.95 -2.26 -7.43
CA LEU A 21 6.61 -0.97 -7.24
C LEU A 21 7.70 -1.02 -6.16
N ILE A 22 7.42 -1.63 -5.00
CA ILE A 22 8.40 -1.79 -3.93
C ILE A 22 9.59 -2.60 -4.44
N LEU A 23 9.35 -3.73 -5.09
CA LEU A 23 10.43 -4.55 -5.65
C LEU A 23 11.20 -3.80 -6.74
N PHE A 24 10.53 -3.07 -7.62
CA PHE A 24 11.20 -2.27 -8.65
C PHE A 24 12.17 -1.24 -8.05
N VAL A 25 11.80 -0.59 -6.95
CA VAL A 25 12.66 0.37 -6.25
C VAL A 25 13.77 -0.33 -5.45
N GLN A 26 13.45 -1.46 -4.81
CA GLN A 26 14.35 -2.10 -3.85
C GLN A 26 15.30 -3.12 -4.49
N VAL A 27 14.94 -3.77 -5.59
CA VAL A 27 15.77 -4.78 -6.26
C VAL A 27 17.09 -4.18 -6.78
N PRO A 28 17.14 -3.00 -7.43
CA PRO A 28 18.42 -2.39 -7.79
C PRO A 28 19.30 -2.07 -6.59
N ILE A 29 18.71 -1.69 -5.45
CA ILE A 29 19.44 -1.46 -4.19
C ILE A 29 20.02 -2.78 -3.68
N LEU A 30 19.23 -3.87 -3.72
CA LEU A 30 19.66 -5.20 -3.29
C LEU A 30 20.70 -5.87 -4.21
N LEU A 31 20.70 -5.51 -5.50
CA LEU A 31 21.60 -6.06 -6.52
C LEU A 31 22.82 -5.17 -6.81
N GLY A 32 22.88 -3.96 -6.24
CA GLY A 32 24.01 -3.04 -6.42
C GLY A 32 25.26 -3.47 -5.66
N ASP A 33 26.36 -2.77 -5.90
CA ASP A 33 27.68 -3.09 -5.31
C ASP A 33 27.74 -2.88 -3.79
N ASP A 34 26.79 -2.11 -3.22
CA ASP A 34 26.70 -1.86 -1.79
C ASP A 34 25.25 -1.97 -1.26
N PRO A 35 24.67 -3.19 -1.25
CA PRO A 35 23.27 -3.42 -0.89
C PRO A 35 22.98 -3.18 0.61
N PHE A 36 24.06 -2.98 1.38
CA PHE A 36 24.07 -2.71 2.81
C PHE A 36 24.60 -1.31 3.16
N ALA A 37 24.85 -0.41 2.19
CA ALA A 37 25.11 1.01 2.47
C ALA A 37 23.95 1.67 3.23
N ASN A 38 22.73 1.14 3.06
CA ASN A 38 21.55 1.54 3.81
C ASN A 38 20.70 0.30 4.16
N PRO A 39 21.21 -0.61 5.00
CA PRO A 39 20.70 -1.98 5.14
C PRO A 39 19.31 -2.03 5.78
N ALA A 40 18.97 -1.00 6.57
CA ALA A 40 17.64 -0.85 7.14
C ALA A 40 16.56 -0.68 6.05
N TRP A 41 16.86 0.08 4.99
CA TRP A 41 15.87 0.43 3.97
C TRP A 41 15.55 -0.73 3.04
N SER A 42 16.57 -1.51 2.65
CA SER A 42 16.42 -2.66 1.76
C SER A 42 15.69 -3.83 2.44
N VAL A 43 16.01 -4.10 3.71
CA VAL A 43 15.31 -5.12 4.52
C VAL A 43 13.87 -4.69 4.82
N THR A 44 13.64 -3.44 5.22
CA THR A 44 12.27 -2.92 5.42
C THR A 44 11.45 -3.01 4.14
N GLY A 45 12.03 -2.66 2.99
CA GLY A 45 11.39 -2.79 1.68
C GLY A 45 10.98 -4.22 1.35
N ALA A 46 11.88 -5.19 1.54
CA ALA A 46 11.59 -6.61 1.29
C ALA A 46 10.50 -7.16 2.23
N ILE A 47 10.55 -6.81 3.53
CA ILE A 47 9.52 -7.19 4.51
C ILE A 47 8.16 -6.59 4.10
N LEU A 48 8.15 -5.32 3.69
CA LEU A 48 6.93 -4.65 3.26
C LEU A 48 6.34 -5.31 2.01
N ALA A 49 7.16 -5.61 1.00
CA ALA A 49 6.73 -6.34 -0.19
C ALA A 49 6.17 -7.73 0.16
N GLY A 50 6.84 -8.46 1.05
CA GLY A 50 6.37 -9.76 1.55
C GLY A 50 5.03 -9.67 2.27
N ALA A 51 4.82 -8.65 3.10
CA ALA A 51 3.56 -8.42 3.79
C ALA A 51 2.42 -8.11 2.81
N HIS A 52 2.67 -7.30 1.79
CA HIS A 52 1.71 -7.02 0.73
C HIS A 52 1.36 -8.29 -0.07
N LEU A 53 2.37 -9.08 -0.44
CA LEU A 53 2.16 -10.33 -1.17
C LEU A 53 1.37 -11.35 -0.33
N ALA A 54 1.68 -11.48 0.95
CA ALA A 54 0.92 -12.33 1.87
C ALA A 54 -0.55 -11.89 1.98
N ALA A 55 -0.81 -10.57 2.07
CA ALA A 55 -2.16 -10.02 2.06
C ALA A 55 -2.88 -10.35 0.74
N VAL A 56 -2.23 -10.14 -0.41
CA VAL A 56 -2.77 -10.49 -1.74
C VAL A 56 -3.17 -11.96 -1.80
N VAL A 57 -2.29 -12.87 -1.39
CA VAL A 57 -2.57 -14.32 -1.38
C VAL A 57 -3.76 -14.64 -0.49
N GLY A 58 -3.82 -14.07 0.71
CA GLY A 58 -4.95 -14.25 1.62
C GLY A 58 -6.25 -13.67 1.08
N ILE A 59 -6.21 -12.51 0.41
CA ILE A 59 -7.37 -11.84 -0.19
C ILE A 59 -7.94 -12.61 -1.38
N VAL A 60 -7.08 -13.06 -2.29
CA VAL A 60 -7.47 -13.86 -3.46
C VAL A 60 -8.07 -15.20 -3.02
N ARG A 61 -7.50 -15.81 -1.98
CA ARG A 61 -8.03 -17.04 -1.37
C ARG A 61 -9.20 -16.79 -0.42
N ARG A 62 -9.70 -15.55 -0.32
CA ARG A 62 -10.85 -15.14 0.52
C ARG A 62 -10.72 -15.54 1.99
N MET A 63 -9.49 -15.57 2.52
CA MET A 63 -9.24 -15.92 3.92
C MET A 63 -9.43 -14.72 4.84
N ALA A 64 -10.07 -14.93 6.00
CA ALA A 64 -10.31 -13.88 6.99
C ALA A 64 -9.03 -13.16 7.44
N TRP A 65 -7.91 -13.90 7.59
CA TRP A 65 -6.63 -13.29 7.96
C TRP A 65 -6.06 -12.41 6.85
N GLY A 66 -6.27 -12.76 5.57
CA GLY A 66 -5.83 -11.98 4.43
C GLY A 66 -6.47 -10.60 4.38
N ARG A 67 -7.79 -10.54 4.61
CA ARG A 67 -8.52 -9.27 4.76
C ARG A 67 -8.00 -8.45 5.94
N ARG A 68 -7.79 -9.06 7.10
CA ARG A 68 -7.28 -8.36 8.29
C ARG A 68 -5.90 -7.77 8.01
N LEU A 69 -5.00 -8.53 7.42
CA LEU A 69 -3.66 -8.08 7.05
C LEU A 69 -3.71 -6.94 6.03
N GLY A 70 -4.53 -7.07 4.98
CA GLY A 70 -4.72 -6.00 3.99
C GLY A 70 -5.28 -4.70 4.58
N LEU A 71 -6.21 -4.79 5.54
CA LEU A 71 -6.72 -3.61 6.27
C LEU A 71 -5.65 -2.99 7.18
N TRP A 72 -4.85 -3.80 7.87
CA TRP A 72 -3.74 -3.31 8.69
C TRP A 72 -2.69 -2.59 7.86
N ILE A 73 -2.24 -3.20 6.76
CA ILE A 73 -1.26 -2.61 5.85
C ILE A 73 -1.82 -1.32 5.25
N GLY A 74 -3.05 -1.37 4.72
CA GLY A 74 -3.71 -0.20 4.15
C GLY A 74 -3.86 0.93 5.15
N GLY A 75 -4.33 0.64 6.37
CA GLY A 75 -4.49 1.64 7.42
C GLY A 75 -3.17 2.26 7.89
N LEU A 76 -2.14 1.45 8.11
CA LEU A 76 -0.82 1.94 8.51
C LEU A 76 -0.18 2.79 7.41
N ALA A 77 -0.28 2.35 6.16
CA ALA A 77 0.24 3.08 5.00
C ALA A 77 -0.52 4.40 4.78
N MET A 78 -1.85 4.42 4.92
CA MET A 78 -2.64 5.66 4.89
C MET A 78 -2.20 6.63 5.99
N PHE A 79 -2.04 6.15 7.22
CA PHE A 79 -1.61 7.00 8.32
C PHE A 79 -0.21 7.59 8.06
N GLY A 80 0.75 6.75 7.70
CA GLY A 80 2.11 7.20 7.39
C GLY A 80 2.16 8.19 6.23
N THR A 81 1.45 7.91 5.13
CA THR A 81 1.37 8.82 3.97
C THR A 81 0.65 10.13 4.29
N ALA A 82 -0.38 10.11 5.14
CA ALA A 82 -1.04 11.33 5.61
C ALA A 82 -0.09 12.22 6.42
N VAL A 83 0.71 11.64 7.32
CA VAL A 83 1.71 12.40 8.10
C VAL A 83 2.74 13.04 7.17
N VAL A 84 3.27 12.30 6.19
CA VAL A 84 4.20 12.83 5.18
C VAL A 84 3.54 13.95 4.38
N LEU A 85 2.32 13.72 3.89
CA LEU A 85 1.56 14.68 3.08
C LEU A 85 1.34 16.00 3.84
N VAL A 86 0.88 15.94 5.09
CA VAL A 86 0.67 17.13 5.93
C VAL A 86 1.99 17.85 6.18
N THR A 87 3.03 17.11 6.57
CA THR A 87 4.34 17.70 6.90
C THR A 87 4.94 18.41 5.69
N TRP A 88 4.92 17.76 4.53
CA TRP A 88 5.47 18.33 3.29
C TRP A 88 4.65 19.49 2.77
N THR A 89 3.31 19.42 2.88
CA THR A 89 2.44 20.54 2.49
C THR A 89 2.71 21.77 3.35
N VAL A 90 2.79 21.60 4.68
CA VAL A 90 3.12 22.71 5.60
C VAL A 90 4.50 23.30 5.29
N ASN A 91 5.50 22.45 5.08
CA ASN A 91 6.85 22.91 4.75
C ASN A 91 6.91 23.66 3.41
N ALA A 92 6.23 23.14 2.37
CA ALA A 92 6.19 23.76 1.06
C ALA A 92 5.52 25.15 1.11
N LEU A 93 4.39 25.26 1.81
CA LEU A 93 3.69 26.53 2.02
C LEU A 93 4.53 27.53 2.82
N ALA A 94 5.34 27.05 3.78
CA ALA A 94 6.17 27.89 4.63
C ALA A 94 7.47 28.37 3.96
N THR A 95 8.07 27.57 3.06
CA THR A 95 9.44 27.83 2.56
C THR A 95 9.52 28.24 1.08
N ILE A 96 8.66 27.72 0.20
CA ILE A 96 8.85 27.82 -1.26
C ILE A 96 7.67 28.52 -1.97
N GLY A 97 6.49 28.54 -1.35
CA GLY A 97 5.26 28.97 -2.00
C GLY A 97 4.78 27.94 -3.05
N PRO A 98 3.64 28.18 -3.71
CA PRO A 98 3.10 27.25 -4.70
C PRO A 98 3.98 27.21 -5.96
N SER A 99 4.74 26.12 -6.13
CA SER A 99 5.55 25.82 -7.32
C SER A 99 5.21 24.45 -7.89
N ALA A 100 5.58 24.18 -9.15
CA ALA A 100 5.34 22.89 -9.80
C ALA A 100 6.06 21.72 -9.09
N ASP A 101 7.25 21.98 -8.55
CA ASP A 101 8.02 20.99 -7.80
C ASP A 101 7.39 20.68 -6.44
N ALA A 102 6.91 21.72 -5.74
CA ALA A 102 6.14 21.57 -4.51
C ALA A 102 4.84 20.79 -4.75
N LEU A 103 4.16 21.05 -5.87
CA LEU A 103 2.95 20.32 -6.24
C LEU A 103 3.25 18.84 -6.51
N THR A 104 4.31 18.55 -7.27
CA THR A 104 4.71 17.17 -7.57
C THR A 104 5.09 16.39 -6.32
N ALA A 105 5.81 17.04 -5.38
CA ALA A 105 6.18 16.45 -4.10
C ALA A 105 4.96 16.10 -3.22
N ILE A 106 3.86 16.83 -3.35
CA ILE A 106 2.59 16.59 -2.62
C ILE A 106 1.74 15.53 -3.33
N LEU A 107 1.68 15.57 -4.67
CA LEU A 107 0.83 14.68 -5.47
C LEU A 107 1.22 13.21 -5.34
N ILE A 108 2.51 12.90 -5.21
CA ILE A 108 2.97 11.51 -5.03
C ILE A 108 2.38 10.92 -3.73
N PRO A 109 2.67 11.45 -2.52
CA PRO A 109 2.07 10.96 -1.29
C PRO A 109 0.53 10.98 -1.29
N ALA A 110 -0.10 11.98 -1.92
CA ALA A 110 -1.55 12.04 -2.06
C ALA A 110 -2.11 10.87 -2.89
N GLY A 111 -1.46 10.54 -4.01
CA GLY A 111 -1.80 9.37 -4.82
C GLY A 111 -1.59 8.06 -4.06
N MET A 112 -0.52 7.97 -3.25
CA MET A 112 -0.30 6.82 -2.37
C MET A 112 -1.45 6.66 -1.38
N PHE A 113 -1.78 7.73 -0.66
CA PHE A 113 -2.88 7.76 0.31
C PHE A 113 -4.20 7.33 -0.35
N ALA A 114 -4.53 7.91 -1.50
CA ALA A 114 -5.75 7.60 -2.23
C ALA A 114 -5.81 6.11 -2.61
N SER A 115 -4.70 5.53 -3.08
CA SER A 115 -4.65 4.11 -3.46
C SER A 115 -4.91 3.18 -2.26
N TYR A 116 -4.33 3.47 -1.09
CA TYR A 116 -4.57 2.67 0.11
C TYR A 116 -5.98 2.90 0.68
N ALA A 117 -6.52 4.12 0.58
CA ALA A 117 -7.91 4.41 0.93
C ALA A 117 -8.89 3.58 0.09
N VAL A 118 -8.61 3.42 -1.20
CA VAL A 118 -9.38 2.54 -2.09
C VAL A 118 -9.27 1.08 -1.62
N VAL A 119 -8.07 0.57 -1.34
CA VAL A 119 -7.88 -0.80 -0.82
C VAL A 119 -8.69 -1.01 0.45
N VAL A 120 -8.59 -0.10 1.43
CA VAL A 120 -9.32 -0.19 2.70
C VAL A 120 -10.83 -0.17 2.45
N GLY A 121 -11.32 0.75 1.61
CA GLY A 121 -12.74 0.84 1.27
C GLY A 121 -13.29 -0.41 0.59
N LEU A 122 -12.54 -0.98 -0.36
CA LEU A 122 -12.88 -2.22 -1.05
C LEU A 122 -12.95 -3.41 -0.07
N LEU A 123 -11.90 -3.60 0.74
CA LEU A 123 -11.84 -4.68 1.73
C LEU A 123 -12.86 -4.53 2.87
N TRP A 124 -13.20 -3.29 3.23
CA TRP A 124 -14.24 -3.01 4.20
C TRP A 124 -15.61 -3.44 3.67
N ARG A 125 -15.95 -3.03 2.45
CA ARG A 125 -17.21 -3.38 1.78
C ARG A 125 -17.33 -4.87 1.48
N ALA A 126 -16.23 -5.52 1.14
CA ALA A 126 -16.20 -6.94 0.82
C ALA A 126 -16.20 -7.86 2.05
N ARG A 127 -16.41 -7.35 3.27
CA ARG A 127 -16.42 -8.14 4.51
C ARG A 127 -17.19 -9.48 4.41
N PRO A 128 -18.40 -9.56 3.81
CA PRO A 128 -19.14 -10.82 3.74
C PRO A 128 -18.41 -11.94 2.99
N GLU A 129 -17.52 -11.60 2.04
CA GLU A 129 -16.78 -12.57 1.23
C GLU A 129 -15.66 -13.30 1.99
N PHE A 130 -15.37 -12.87 3.22
CA PHE A 130 -14.28 -13.40 4.05
C PHE A 130 -14.77 -14.14 5.29
N SER A 131 -16.08 -14.24 5.48
CA SER A 131 -16.69 -15.03 6.53
C SER A 131 -16.88 -16.47 6.04
N PRO A 132 -16.75 -17.47 6.92
CA PRO A 132 -17.24 -18.81 6.61
C PRO A 132 -18.73 -18.74 6.20
N PRO A 133 -19.19 -19.60 5.28
CA PRO A 133 -20.63 -19.73 5.05
C PRO A 133 -21.31 -20.01 6.40
N ASN A 134 -22.36 -19.24 6.72
CA ASN A 134 -23.17 -19.53 7.91
C ASN A 134 -23.69 -20.97 7.79
N PRO A 135 -23.53 -21.81 8.84
CA PRO A 135 -24.09 -23.15 8.86
C PRO A 135 -25.62 -23.14 8.82
#